data_AF-A0A938R1Q2-F1
#
_entry.id   AF-A0A938R1Q2-F1
#
_cell.length_a   1.000
_cell.length_b   1.000
_cell.length_c   1.000
_cell.angle_alpha   90.00
_cell.angle_beta   90.00
_cell.angle_gamma   90.00
#
_symmetry.space_group_name_H-M   'P 1'
#
loop_
_entity.id
_entity.type
_entity.pdbx_description
1 polymer ?
#
loop_
_entity_poly.entity_id
_entity_poly.type
_entity_poly.pdbx_seq_one_letter_code
_entity_poly.pdbx_strand_id
1 'polypeptide(L)'
;MIFKVWDVTASPEKKIEFDNPPEKRSVLEGIDPRLKQIAFDRLAILREWQRRSMEAGKPGTKNKVTNRFLEELNSGILWPDADGVKKTISKLCRATLYGLQKAYKNGGLAALVPRYKTKESKGQAIFQPLKKPFEMKFSGPPRREGKQFFIERVKRRWKLPPLEGPIRLKIEFDMPVPKGSRMPRRMKMVKGKISHTGKPNLDVLQSFIVDCLSGIVFKHHSHIVDISSRKAYRWWPQTRILVSRGPG
;
A
#
# COMPACT_ATOMS: atom_id res chain seq x y z
N MET A 1 -10.43 -36.74 -57.44
CA MET A 1 -11.52 -36.04 -58.16
C MET A 1 -12.45 -35.42 -57.12
N ILE A 2 -12.61 -34.10 -57.18
CA ILE A 2 -13.78 -33.29 -56.79
C ILE A 2 -14.22 -33.27 -55.30
N PHE A 3 -13.96 -32.10 -54.71
CA PHE A 3 -14.74 -31.29 -53.76
C PHE A 3 -15.96 -31.90 -53.04
N LYS A 4 -16.01 -31.67 -51.72
CA LYS A 4 -17.27 -31.56 -50.97
C LYS A 4 -17.34 -30.23 -50.22
N VAL A 5 -18.26 -29.40 -50.71
CA VAL A 5 -18.95 -28.32 -49.98
C VAL A 5 -19.64 -28.91 -48.76
N TRP A 6 -19.62 -28.20 -47.62
CA TRP A 6 -20.61 -28.39 -46.56
C TRP A 6 -21.18 -27.05 -46.13
N ASP A 7 -22.50 -27.01 -46.26
CA ASP A 7 -23.43 -25.96 -45.91
C ASP A 7 -23.63 -25.88 -44.39
N VAL A 8 -24.06 -24.69 -44.00
CA VAL A 8 -24.24 -24.13 -42.67
C VAL A 8 -25.48 -24.74 -42.04
N THR A 9 -25.31 -25.64 -41.07
CA THR A 9 -26.19 -25.84 -39.90
C THR A 9 -25.70 -27.03 -39.09
N ALA A 10 -25.68 -26.88 -37.77
CA ALA A 10 -25.26 -27.88 -36.78
C ALA A 10 -23.73 -28.07 -36.61
N SER A 11 -23.13 -27.16 -35.86
CA SER A 11 -22.23 -27.60 -34.78
C SER A 11 -22.79 -27.02 -33.49
N PRO A 12 -22.94 -27.82 -32.41
CA PRO A 12 -23.49 -27.31 -31.17
C PRO A 12 -22.52 -26.25 -30.69
N GLU A 13 -22.97 -24.99 -30.75
CA GLU A 13 -22.36 -23.91 -30.03
C GLU A 13 -22.32 -24.35 -28.57
N LYS A 14 -21.19 -24.91 -28.14
CA LYS A 14 -20.69 -24.60 -26.81
C LYS A 14 -20.36 -23.11 -26.85
N LYS A 15 -21.41 -22.29 -26.77
CA LYS A 15 -21.36 -21.01 -26.09
C LYS A 15 -20.75 -21.33 -24.75
N ILE A 16 -19.45 -21.10 -24.64
CA ILE A 16 -18.87 -20.77 -23.36
C ILE A 16 -19.54 -19.43 -23.05
N GLU A 17 -20.70 -19.49 -22.41
CA GLU A 17 -21.27 -18.39 -21.67
C GLU A 17 -20.18 -17.96 -20.70
N PHE A 18 -19.39 -16.97 -21.11
CA PHE A 18 -18.77 -16.10 -20.15
C PHE A 18 -19.93 -15.32 -19.57
N ASP A 19 -20.35 -15.70 -18.36
CA ASP A 19 -21.18 -14.89 -17.48
C ASP A 19 -20.67 -13.45 -17.57
N ASN A 20 -21.32 -12.64 -18.41
CA ASN A 20 -20.99 -11.24 -18.59
C ASN A 20 -21.88 -10.51 -17.59
N PRO A 21 -21.31 -10.00 -16.48
CA PRO A 21 -22.08 -9.30 -15.47
C PRO A 21 -22.82 -8.09 -16.04
N PRO A 22 -23.96 -7.69 -15.43
CA PRO A 22 -24.88 -6.73 -16.02
C PRO A 22 -24.22 -5.39 -16.34
N GLU A 23 -24.39 -4.96 -17.60
CA GLU A 23 -23.80 -3.73 -18.17
C GLU A 23 -24.67 -2.48 -17.97
N LYS A 24 -25.74 -2.59 -17.16
CA LYS A 24 -26.78 -1.57 -17.08
C LYS A 24 -26.18 -0.24 -16.59
N ARG A 25 -26.43 0.86 -17.31
CA ARG A 25 -26.01 2.22 -16.92
C ARG A 25 -26.53 2.61 -15.53
N SER A 26 -27.68 2.06 -15.13
CA SER A 26 -28.27 2.25 -13.81
C SER A 26 -27.36 1.75 -12.67
N VAL A 27 -26.48 0.79 -12.93
CA VAL A 27 -25.50 0.28 -11.94
C VAL A 27 -24.49 1.37 -11.53
N LEU A 28 -24.34 2.43 -12.33
CA LEU A 28 -23.49 3.56 -11.98
C LEU A 28 -24.29 4.77 -11.46
N GLU A 29 -25.60 4.67 -11.19
CA GLU A 29 -26.37 5.77 -10.61
C GLU A 29 -25.73 6.28 -9.31
N GLY A 30 -25.73 7.61 -9.12
CA GLY A 30 -25.04 8.26 -8.00
C GLY A 30 -23.50 8.32 -8.10
N ILE A 31 -22.86 7.69 -9.09
CA ILE A 31 -21.41 7.82 -9.32
C ILE A 31 -21.09 9.09 -10.11
N ASP A 32 -19.98 9.73 -9.74
CA ASP A 32 -19.45 10.91 -10.42
C ASP A 32 -19.36 10.73 -11.96
N PRO A 33 -19.85 11.70 -12.77
CA PRO A 33 -19.87 11.61 -14.24
C PRO A 33 -18.52 11.35 -14.88
N ARG A 34 -17.44 11.90 -14.31
CA ARG A 34 -16.09 11.65 -14.81
C ARG A 34 -15.74 10.19 -14.55
N LEU A 35 -15.95 9.66 -13.34
CA LEU A 35 -15.64 8.26 -13.01
C LEU A 35 -16.43 7.25 -13.85
N LYS A 36 -17.68 7.58 -14.15
CA LYS A 36 -18.52 6.83 -15.11
C LYS A 36 -17.85 6.74 -16.47
N GLN A 37 -17.40 7.87 -17.02
CA GLN A 37 -16.75 7.91 -18.33
C GLN A 37 -15.54 6.97 -18.38
N ILE A 38 -14.76 6.89 -17.31
CA ILE A 38 -13.56 6.04 -17.25
C ILE A 38 -13.91 4.56 -17.20
N ALA A 39 -15.01 4.20 -16.53
CA ALA A 39 -15.51 2.84 -16.54
C ALA A 39 -15.90 2.42 -17.96
N PHE A 40 -16.56 3.31 -18.71
CA PHE A 40 -16.90 3.07 -20.12
C PHE A 40 -15.66 2.99 -21.01
N ASP A 41 -14.69 3.89 -20.84
CA ASP A 41 -13.44 3.87 -21.61
C ASP A 41 -12.67 2.55 -21.37
N ARG A 42 -12.61 2.09 -20.11
CA ARG A 42 -12.00 0.80 -19.76
C ARG A 42 -12.76 -0.39 -20.35
N LEU A 43 -14.09 -0.32 -20.39
CA LEU A 43 -14.90 -1.36 -21.01
C LEU A 43 -14.64 -1.42 -22.52
N ALA A 44 -14.58 -0.27 -23.20
CA ALA A 44 -14.28 -0.21 -24.62
C ALA A 44 -12.89 -0.81 -24.94
N ILE A 45 -11.87 -0.48 -24.14
CA ILE A 45 -10.52 -1.06 -24.23
C ILE A 45 -10.57 -2.58 -24.07
N LEU A 46 -11.30 -3.09 -23.09
CA LEU A 46 -11.41 -4.54 -22.86
C LEU A 46 -12.10 -5.26 -24.00
N ARG A 47 -13.18 -4.71 -24.54
CA ARG A 47 -13.90 -5.30 -25.66
C ARG A 47 -13.03 -5.38 -26.90
N GLU A 48 -12.34 -4.30 -27.23
CA GLU A 48 -11.48 -4.26 -28.40
C GLU A 48 -10.29 -5.22 -28.27
N TRP A 49 -9.68 -5.30 -27.08
CA TRP A 49 -8.64 -6.29 -26.82
C TRP A 49 -9.16 -7.73 -26.90
N GLN A 50 -10.34 -8.01 -26.35
CA GLN A 50 -10.95 -9.34 -26.40
C GLN A 50 -11.30 -9.75 -27.82
N ARG A 51 -11.88 -8.85 -28.62
CA ARG A 51 -12.17 -9.06 -30.04
C ARG A 51 -10.93 -9.49 -30.80
N ARG A 52 -9.85 -8.71 -30.70
CA ARG A 52 -8.55 -9.03 -31.35
C ARG A 52 -7.94 -10.32 -30.82
N SER A 53 -8.08 -10.60 -29.52
CA SER A 53 -7.59 -11.83 -28.94
C SER A 53 -8.38 -13.06 -29.38
N MET A 54 -9.66 -12.92 -29.75
CA MET A 54 -10.48 -14.00 -30.32
C MET A 54 -10.13 -14.25 -31.79
N GLU A 55 -9.99 -13.18 -32.58
CA GLU A 55 -9.57 -13.24 -34.00
C GLU A 55 -8.19 -13.88 -34.18
N ALA A 56 -7.31 -13.75 -33.18
CA ALA A 56 -5.98 -14.33 -33.21
C ALA A 56 -5.94 -15.87 -33.20
N GLY A 57 -7.03 -16.55 -32.81
CA GLY A 57 -7.35 -17.97 -33.00
C GLY A 57 -6.41 -19.07 -32.47
N LYS A 58 -5.10 -18.80 -32.30
CA LYS A 58 -4.06 -19.82 -32.05
C LYS A 58 -3.43 -19.69 -30.64
N PRO A 59 -3.16 -20.81 -29.94
CA PRO A 59 -2.39 -20.78 -28.68
C PRO A 59 -0.97 -20.29 -28.96
N GLY A 60 -0.58 -19.13 -28.42
CA GLY A 60 0.73 -18.51 -28.61
C GLY A 60 0.69 -17.12 -29.26
N THR A 61 -0.31 -16.82 -30.09
CA THR A 61 -0.48 -15.48 -30.72
C THR A 61 -1.07 -14.45 -29.77
N LYS A 62 -1.77 -14.88 -28.70
CA LYS A 62 -2.36 -13.99 -27.67
C LYS A 62 -1.35 -13.02 -27.05
N ASN A 63 -0.10 -13.44 -26.87
CA ASN A 63 0.96 -12.59 -26.32
C ASN A 63 1.36 -11.48 -27.28
N LYS A 64 1.57 -11.84 -28.56
CA LYS A 64 1.92 -10.89 -29.62
C LYS A 64 0.80 -9.88 -29.85
N VAL A 65 -0.45 -10.36 -29.88
CA VAL A 65 -1.65 -9.53 -30.06
C VAL A 65 -1.84 -8.58 -28.89
N THR A 66 -1.62 -9.06 -27.65
CA THR A 66 -1.69 -8.19 -26.47
C THR A 66 -0.62 -7.11 -26.48
N ASN A 67 0.63 -7.44 -26.82
CA ASN A 67 1.70 -6.46 -26.86
C ASN A 67 1.47 -5.42 -27.96
N ARG A 68 1.09 -5.86 -29.16
CA ARG A 68 0.74 -4.98 -30.28
C ARG A 68 -0.43 -4.06 -29.95
N PHE A 69 -1.49 -4.62 -29.34
CA PHE A 69 -2.63 -3.83 -28.85
C PHE A 69 -2.19 -2.74 -27.86
N LEU A 70 -1.33 -3.08 -26.89
CA LEU A 70 -0.82 -2.12 -25.91
C LEU A 70 0.08 -1.05 -26.55
N GLU A 71 0.88 -1.41 -27.56
CA GLU A 71 1.70 -0.47 -28.32
C GLU A 71 0.81 0.53 -29.07
N GLU A 72 -0.18 0.04 -29.81
CA GLU A 72 -1.13 0.87 -30.57
C GLU A 72 -2.00 1.75 -29.66
N LEU A 73 -2.44 1.22 -28.51
CA LEU A 73 -3.20 1.97 -27.51
C LEU A 73 -2.34 3.08 -26.87
N ASN A 74 -1.11 2.76 -26.46
CA ASN A 74 -0.24 3.71 -25.77
C ASN A 74 0.37 4.75 -26.72
N SER A 75 0.61 4.41 -27.97
CA SER A 75 1.03 5.37 -29.00
C SER A 75 -0.12 6.33 -29.36
N GLY A 76 -1.38 5.91 -29.16
CA GLY A 76 -2.58 6.66 -29.52
C GLY A 76 -3.09 6.37 -30.93
N ILE A 77 -2.47 5.42 -31.64
CA ILE A 77 -2.93 4.96 -32.96
C ILE A 77 -4.34 4.37 -32.86
N LEU A 78 -4.61 3.61 -31.79
CA LEU A 78 -5.89 2.94 -31.61
C LEU A 78 -7.04 3.91 -31.26
N TRP A 79 -6.72 5.09 -30.76
CA TRP A 79 -7.71 6.09 -30.31
C TRP A 79 -7.19 7.51 -30.60
N PRO A 80 -7.28 7.98 -31.85
CA PRO A 80 -6.63 9.23 -32.28
C PRO A 80 -7.24 10.50 -31.66
N ASP A 81 -8.54 10.51 -31.34
CA ASP A 81 -9.24 11.68 -30.74
C ASP A 81 -9.24 11.68 -29.20
N ALA A 82 -8.35 10.90 -28.61
CA ALA A 82 -8.32 10.60 -27.18
C ALA A 82 -7.67 11.68 -26.31
N ASP A 83 -7.80 12.96 -26.60
CA ASP A 83 -7.41 13.98 -25.61
C ASP A 83 -8.18 13.80 -24.29
N GLY A 84 -9.35 13.15 -24.31
CA GLY A 84 -10.08 12.69 -23.12
C GLY A 84 -9.63 11.34 -22.57
N VAL A 85 -9.47 10.31 -23.42
CA VAL A 85 -9.19 8.93 -22.96
C VAL A 85 -7.73 8.75 -22.52
N LYS A 86 -6.74 9.30 -23.26
CA LYS A 86 -5.32 9.28 -22.86
C LYS A 86 -5.07 10.10 -21.59
N LYS A 87 -5.73 11.26 -21.44
CA LYS A 87 -5.62 12.06 -20.18
C LYS A 87 -6.12 11.27 -18.98
N THR A 88 -7.02 10.31 -19.20
CA THR A 88 -7.70 9.62 -18.11
C THR A 88 -7.09 8.26 -17.78
N ILE A 89 -6.40 7.64 -18.74
CA ILE A 89 -5.75 6.34 -18.57
C ILE A 89 -4.24 6.51 -18.83
N SER A 90 -3.46 6.55 -17.74
CA SER A 90 -1.99 6.47 -17.81
C SER A 90 -1.56 5.23 -18.59
N LYS A 91 -0.41 5.29 -19.29
CA LYS A 91 0.20 4.21 -20.09
C LYS A 91 -0.18 2.82 -19.58
N LEU A 92 -1.05 2.12 -20.32
CA LEU A 92 -1.60 0.84 -19.90
C LEU A 92 -0.53 -0.25 -20.09
N CYS A 93 -0.31 -1.06 -19.07
CA CYS A 93 0.55 -2.23 -19.17
C CYS A 93 -0.29 -3.51 -19.19
N ARG A 94 0.36 -4.61 -19.57
CA ARG A 94 -0.27 -5.93 -19.64
C ARG A 94 -0.92 -6.33 -18.33
N ALA A 95 -0.24 -6.15 -17.20
CA ALA A 95 -0.79 -6.48 -15.88
C ALA A 95 -2.08 -5.69 -15.59
N THR A 96 -2.13 -4.41 -15.96
CA THR A 96 -3.33 -3.56 -15.82
C THR A 96 -4.46 -4.09 -16.71
N LEU A 97 -4.19 -4.45 -17.96
CA LEU A 97 -5.20 -4.97 -18.89
C LEU A 97 -5.86 -6.26 -18.38
N TYR A 98 -5.05 -7.24 -17.95
CA TYR A 98 -5.58 -8.47 -17.34
C TYR A 98 -6.28 -8.21 -16.00
N GLY A 99 -5.79 -7.24 -15.23
CA GLY A 99 -6.44 -6.79 -13.99
C GLY A 99 -7.83 -6.22 -14.23
N LEU A 100 -7.97 -5.38 -15.25
CA LEU A 100 -9.27 -4.83 -15.68
C LEU A 100 -10.21 -5.94 -16.17
N GLN A 101 -9.70 -6.88 -16.96
CA GLN A 101 -10.51 -8.02 -17.41
C GLN A 101 -11.03 -8.85 -16.25
N LYS A 102 -10.17 -9.15 -15.27
CA LYS A 102 -10.56 -9.90 -14.08
C LYS A 102 -11.59 -9.13 -13.24
N ALA A 103 -11.39 -7.82 -13.06
CA ALA A 103 -12.34 -6.96 -12.36
C ALA A 103 -13.71 -6.97 -13.05
N TYR A 104 -13.73 -6.81 -14.37
CA TYR A 104 -14.95 -6.85 -15.15
C TYR A 104 -15.68 -8.19 -15.01
N LYS A 105 -14.98 -9.31 -15.15
CA LYS A 105 -15.59 -10.64 -14.98
C LYS A 105 -16.23 -10.83 -13.61
N ASN A 106 -15.63 -10.26 -12.56
CA ASN A 106 -16.08 -10.46 -11.19
C ASN A 106 -17.18 -9.48 -10.75
N GLY A 107 -17.32 -8.32 -11.38
CA GLY A 107 -18.21 -7.27 -10.87
C GLY A 107 -18.72 -6.28 -11.92
N GLY A 108 -18.60 -6.63 -13.20
CA GLY A 108 -19.13 -5.89 -14.33
C GLY A 108 -18.67 -4.46 -14.44
N LEU A 109 -19.53 -3.62 -15.00
CA LEU A 109 -19.22 -2.24 -15.31
C LEU A 109 -18.87 -1.43 -14.05
N ALA A 110 -19.51 -1.70 -12.91
CA ALA A 110 -19.16 -1.10 -11.62
C ALA A 110 -17.70 -1.36 -11.22
N ALA A 111 -17.19 -2.56 -11.49
CA ALA A 111 -15.81 -2.93 -11.15
C ALA A 111 -14.76 -2.23 -12.02
N LEU A 112 -15.16 -1.65 -13.15
CA LEU A 112 -14.29 -0.88 -14.02
C LEU A 112 -14.18 0.59 -13.63
N VAL A 113 -15.11 1.10 -12.81
CA VAL A 113 -15.00 2.44 -12.22
C VAL A 113 -13.68 2.52 -11.47
N PRO A 114 -12.79 3.44 -11.82
CA PRO A 114 -11.57 3.61 -11.08
C PRO A 114 -11.93 4.00 -9.66
N ARG A 115 -11.51 3.18 -8.72
CA ARG A 115 -11.45 3.54 -7.32
C ARG A 115 -10.29 4.52 -7.16
N TYR A 116 -10.47 5.76 -7.64
CA TYR A 116 -9.61 6.82 -7.14
C TYR A 116 -9.86 6.87 -5.65
N LYS A 117 -8.80 6.79 -4.85
CA LYS A 117 -8.84 7.40 -3.53
C LYS A 117 -9.14 8.87 -3.81
N THR A 118 -10.40 9.26 -3.68
CA THR A 118 -10.87 10.64 -3.87
C THR A 118 -9.86 11.58 -3.23
N LYS A 119 -9.47 12.67 -3.91
CA LYS A 119 -8.59 13.66 -3.29
C LYS A 119 -9.30 14.47 -2.20
N GLU A 120 -10.63 14.33 -2.09
CA GLU A 120 -11.43 14.73 -0.92
C GLU A 120 -11.50 13.62 0.15
N SER A 121 -11.08 12.40 -0.20
CA SER A 121 -10.72 11.32 0.72
C SER A 121 -9.19 11.09 0.75
N LYS A 122 -8.41 12.17 0.70
CA LYS A 122 -6.99 12.15 1.09
C LYS A 122 -6.79 12.11 2.61
N GLY A 123 -7.88 11.89 3.36
CA GLY A 123 -7.94 11.98 4.82
C GLY A 123 -8.42 10.73 5.57
N GLN A 124 -8.52 9.55 4.95
CA GLN A 124 -8.75 8.32 5.72
C GLN A 124 -7.90 7.17 5.18
N ALA A 125 -6.97 6.72 6.03
CA ALA A 125 -5.94 5.77 5.70
C ALA A 125 -6.47 4.40 5.24
N ILE A 126 -5.82 3.84 4.21
CA ILE A 126 -5.73 2.37 4.12
C ILE A 126 -4.78 1.94 5.23
N PHE A 127 -5.37 1.72 6.39
CA PHE A 127 -4.67 1.24 7.56
C PHE A 127 -4.62 -0.27 7.52
N GLN A 128 -3.59 -0.86 6.91
CA GLN A 128 -3.28 -2.26 7.21
C GLN A 128 -2.97 -2.33 8.72
N PRO A 129 -3.76 -3.07 9.55
CA PRO A 129 -3.37 -3.31 10.92
C PRO A 129 -1.97 -3.90 10.93
N LEU A 130 -1.11 -3.33 11.77
CA LEU A 130 0.08 -4.03 12.22
C LEU A 130 -0.39 -5.34 12.87
N LYS A 131 -0.36 -6.46 12.13
CA LYS A 131 -0.64 -7.80 12.66
C LYS A 131 0.30 -8.17 13.82
N LYS A 132 1.45 -7.48 13.92
CA LYS A 132 2.43 -7.55 15.00
C LYS A 132 2.92 -6.14 15.33
N PRO A 133 3.22 -5.81 16.60
CA PRO A 133 3.77 -4.51 16.95
C PRO A 133 5.06 -4.22 16.17
N PHE A 134 5.26 -2.98 15.73
CA PHE A 134 6.51 -2.60 15.08
C PHE A 134 7.58 -2.38 16.14
N GLU A 135 8.70 -3.10 16.02
CA GLU A 135 9.86 -2.95 16.89
C GLU A 135 11.03 -2.28 16.15
N MET A 136 11.53 -1.18 16.72
CA MET A 136 12.77 -0.54 16.28
C MET A 136 13.79 -0.55 17.41
N LYS A 137 15.02 -0.99 17.09
CA LYS A 137 16.20 -0.88 17.96
C LYS A 137 17.14 0.18 17.39
N PHE A 138 17.56 1.13 18.20
CA PHE A 138 18.44 2.22 17.78
C PHE A 138 19.63 2.38 18.73
N SER A 139 20.85 2.15 18.26
CA SER A 139 22.07 2.39 19.03
C SER A 139 22.51 3.86 18.94
N GLY A 140 22.55 4.56 20.07
CA GLY A 140 22.98 5.96 20.17
C GLY A 140 22.11 6.80 21.10
N PRO A 141 22.66 7.85 21.76
CA PRO A 141 21.88 8.70 22.64
C PRO A 141 20.89 9.56 21.83
N PRO A 142 19.63 9.70 22.27
CA PRO A 142 18.70 10.68 21.70
C PRO A 142 19.20 12.09 22.04
N ARG A 143 19.89 12.74 21.09
CA ARG A 143 20.39 14.12 21.21
C ARG A 143 19.70 14.99 20.19
N ARG A 144 19.49 16.28 20.50
CA ARG A 144 18.89 17.27 19.59
C ARG A 144 19.63 17.33 18.24
N GLU A 145 20.95 17.32 18.27
CA GLU A 145 21.83 17.28 17.07
C GLU A 145 21.66 16.00 16.23
N GLY A 146 21.13 14.92 16.82
CA GLY A 146 20.87 13.64 16.16
C GLY A 146 19.42 13.45 15.69
N LYS A 147 18.53 14.45 15.85
CA LYS A 147 17.10 14.34 15.49
C LYS A 147 16.90 13.93 14.03
N GLN A 148 17.59 14.61 13.11
CA GLN A 148 17.48 14.34 11.67
C GLN A 148 17.98 12.93 11.32
N PHE A 149 19.12 12.53 11.86
CA PHE A 149 19.67 11.18 11.66
C PHE A 149 18.73 10.09 12.18
N PHE A 150 18.11 10.33 13.33
CA PHE A 150 17.11 9.44 13.90
C PHE A 150 15.85 9.35 13.01
N ILE A 151 15.33 10.49 12.55
CA ILE A 151 14.20 10.56 11.61
C ILE A 151 14.49 9.79 10.32
N GLU A 152 15.67 9.96 9.73
CA GLU A 152 16.07 9.26 8.51
C GLU A 152 16.14 7.75 8.72
N ARG A 153 16.70 7.30 9.85
CA ARG A 153 16.71 5.89 10.25
C ARG A 153 15.29 5.34 10.40
N VAL A 154 14.38 6.09 11.02
CA VAL A 154 12.96 5.74 11.13
C VAL A 154 12.34 5.60 9.74
N LYS A 155 12.49 6.59 8.84
CA LYS A 155 11.97 6.56 7.46
C LYS A 155 12.55 5.42 6.62
N ARG A 156 13.79 5.01 6.89
CA ARG A 156 14.40 3.85 6.23
C ARG A 156 13.74 2.53 6.66
N ARG A 157 13.31 2.41 7.92
CA ARG A 157 12.76 1.18 8.49
C ARG A 157 11.23 1.11 8.43
N TRP A 158 10.55 2.24 8.59
CA TRP A 158 9.10 2.36 8.53
C TRP A 158 8.66 2.67 7.10
N LYS A 159 8.07 1.68 6.44
CA LYS A 159 7.57 1.77 5.05
C LYS A 159 6.05 1.88 4.94
N LEU A 160 5.37 1.95 6.08
CA LEU A 160 3.92 2.03 6.18
C LEU A 160 3.48 3.50 6.24
N PRO A 161 2.21 3.80 5.91
CA PRO A 161 1.64 5.11 6.21
C PRO A 161 1.60 5.37 7.74
N PRO A 162 1.60 6.63 8.19
CA PRO A 162 1.50 6.97 9.61
C PRO A 162 0.19 6.49 10.23
N LEU A 163 0.26 5.71 11.31
CA LEU A 163 -0.86 5.20 12.13
C LEU A 163 -1.92 6.28 12.44
N GLU A 164 -3.19 5.93 12.22
CA GLU A 164 -4.40 6.69 12.59
C GLU A 164 -5.20 5.90 13.62
N GLY A 165 -6.06 6.62 14.37
CA GLY A 165 -6.81 6.07 15.50
C GLY A 165 -5.96 5.93 16.77
N PRO A 166 -6.50 5.34 17.84
CA PRO A 166 -5.80 5.16 19.12
C PRO A 166 -4.51 4.33 18.98
N ILE A 167 -3.44 4.80 19.61
CA ILE A 167 -2.09 4.20 19.53
C ILE A 167 -1.56 3.96 20.93
N ARG A 168 -0.89 2.82 21.12
CA ARG A 168 -0.10 2.52 22.30
C ARG A 168 1.38 2.46 21.96
N LEU A 169 2.17 3.19 22.74
CA LEU A 169 3.62 3.24 22.62
C LEU A 169 4.27 2.60 23.83
N LYS A 170 5.25 1.72 23.59
CA LYS A 170 6.16 1.24 24.62
C LYS A 170 7.59 1.57 24.24
N ILE A 171 8.30 2.28 25.09
CA ILE A 171 9.64 2.79 24.84
C ILE A 171 10.59 2.32 25.94
N GLU A 172 11.66 1.62 25.56
CA GLU A 172 12.70 1.19 26.48
C GLU A 172 14.02 1.86 26.11
N PHE A 173 14.53 2.70 27.00
CA PHE A 173 15.83 3.34 26.86
C PHE A 173 16.86 2.48 27.59
N ASP A 174 17.59 1.66 26.84
CA ASP A 174 18.73 0.90 27.32
C ASP A 174 19.94 1.86 27.40
N MET A 175 20.24 2.33 28.60
CA MET A 175 21.24 3.35 28.91
C MET A 175 22.61 2.72 29.20
N PRO A 176 23.72 3.40 28.85
CA PRO A 176 25.06 2.87 29.10
C PRO A 176 25.37 2.72 30.58
N VAL A 177 26.05 1.63 30.93
CA VAL A 177 26.63 1.45 32.26
C VAL A 177 27.83 2.40 32.42
N PRO A 178 27.89 3.24 33.48
CA PRO A 178 29.00 4.17 33.68
C PRO A 178 30.34 3.44 33.81
N LYS A 179 31.35 3.88 33.03
CA LYS A 179 32.68 3.25 32.99
C LYS A 179 33.38 3.26 34.35
N GLY A 180 33.18 4.30 35.16
CA GLY A 180 33.77 4.44 36.50
C GLY A 180 33.11 3.60 37.61
N SER A 181 32.06 2.83 37.30
CA SER A 181 31.44 1.94 38.30
C SER A 181 32.23 0.64 38.45
N ARG A 182 32.46 0.19 39.69
CA ARG A 182 33.09 -1.12 39.96
C ARG A 182 32.23 -2.29 39.43
N MET A 183 32.85 -3.39 39.00
CA MET A 183 32.17 -4.54 38.38
C MET A 183 30.95 -5.08 39.16
N PRO A 184 31.01 -5.25 40.51
CA PRO A 184 29.84 -5.69 41.27
C PRO A 184 28.65 -4.71 41.17
N ARG A 185 28.93 -3.40 41.15
CA ARG A 185 27.92 -2.35 41.00
C ARG A 185 27.33 -2.35 39.58
N ARG A 186 28.17 -2.53 38.56
CA ARG A 186 27.74 -2.66 37.15
C ARG A 186 26.79 -3.85 36.97
N MET A 187 27.07 -4.98 37.64
CA MET A 187 26.20 -6.16 37.59
C MET A 187 24.83 -5.90 38.25
N LYS A 188 24.80 -5.20 39.39
CA LYS A 188 23.55 -4.78 40.04
C LYS A 188 22.73 -3.84 39.14
N MET A 189 23.38 -2.90 38.45
CA MET A 189 22.75 -2.00 37.48
C MET A 189 22.08 -2.77 36.33
N VAL A 190 22.81 -3.67 35.66
CA VAL A 190 22.27 -4.42 34.50
C VAL A 190 21.16 -5.40 34.90
N LYS A 191 21.23 -5.97 36.11
CA LYS A 191 20.17 -6.81 36.70
C LYS A 191 18.94 -6.01 37.16
N GLY A 192 18.92 -4.68 37.00
CA GLY A 192 17.80 -3.83 37.39
C GLY A 192 17.67 -3.60 38.90
N LYS A 193 18.67 -4.00 39.70
CA LYS A 193 18.70 -3.72 41.16
C LYS A 193 19.07 -2.27 41.47
N ILE A 194 19.67 -1.56 40.51
CA ILE A 194 19.97 -0.13 40.60
C ILE A 194 19.33 0.54 39.39
N SER A 195 18.37 1.43 39.63
CA SER A 195 17.65 2.18 38.59
C SER A 195 18.51 3.29 38.01
N HIS A 196 18.31 3.60 36.73
CA HIS A 196 19.02 4.69 36.06
C HIS A 196 18.37 6.05 36.38
N THR A 197 19.05 6.85 37.20
CA THR A 197 18.60 8.19 37.61
C THR A 197 19.30 9.34 36.88
N GLY A 198 20.35 9.05 36.09
CA GLY A 198 21.09 10.07 35.36
C GLY A 198 20.30 10.77 34.24
N LYS A 199 20.81 11.92 33.79
CA LYS A 199 20.35 12.64 32.60
C LYS A 199 20.65 11.84 31.31
N PRO A 200 19.90 12.06 30.22
CA PRO A 200 18.66 12.85 30.13
C PRO A 200 17.49 12.22 30.90
N ASN A 201 16.52 13.05 31.28
CA ASN A 201 15.33 12.63 32.01
C ASN A 201 14.39 11.80 31.11
N LEU A 202 13.53 10.98 31.73
CA LEU A 202 12.68 10.04 31.00
C LEU A 202 11.63 10.76 30.13
N ASP A 203 11.05 11.84 30.65
CA ASP A 203 10.12 12.74 29.97
C ASP A 203 10.74 13.42 28.75
N VAL A 204 11.98 13.93 28.88
CA VAL A 204 12.71 14.54 27.76
C VAL A 204 12.99 13.52 26.66
N LEU A 205 13.41 12.31 27.05
CA LEU A 205 13.63 11.21 26.11
C LEU A 205 12.33 10.80 25.42
N GLN A 206 11.24 10.68 26.18
CA GLN A 206 9.92 10.35 25.66
C GLN A 206 9.43 11.40 24.67
N SER A 207 9.49 12.69 25.02
CA SER A 207 9.11 13.80 24.16
C SER A 207 9.92 13.81 22.86
N PHE A 208 11.24 13.61 22.93
CA PHE A 208 12.10 13.49 21.76
C PHE A 208 11.64 12.37 20.81
N ILE A 209 11.34 11.18 21.36
CA ILE A 209 10.88 10.05 20.55
C ILE A 209 9.52 10.36 19.92
N VAL A 210 8.56 10.86 20.71
CA VAL A 210 7.21 11.18 20.21
C VAL A 210 7.28 12.20 19.06
N ASP A 211 8.07 13.26 19.24
CA ASP A 211 8.30 14.30 18.24
C ASP A 211 8.94 13.72 16.95
N CYS A 212 9.95 12.85 17.07
CA CYS A 212 10.57 12.22 15.92
C CYS A 212 9.66 11.24 15.16
N LEU A 213 8.73 10.59 15.85
CA LEU A 213 7.83 9.60 15.25
C LEU A 213 6.55 10.23 14.68
N SER A 214 6.16 11.41 15.18
CA SER A 214 5.00 12.16 14.71
C SER A 214 5.13 12.53 13.23
N GLY A 215 4.06 12.35 12.46
CA GLY A 215 4.02 12.53 11.01
C GLY A 215 4.71 11.42 10.21
N ILE A 216 5.41 10.48 10.85
CA ILE A 216 6.12 9.37 10.17
C ILE A 216 5.49 8.03 10.52
N VAL A 217 5.49 7.69 11.80
CA VAL A 217 4.95 6.43 12.32
C VAL A 217 3.50 6.59 12.70
N PHE A 218 3.09 7.75 13.19
CA PHE A 218 1.70 8.08 13.49
C PHE A 218 1.38 9.51 13.09
N LYS A 219 0.12 9.78 12.74
CA LYS A 219 -0.29 11.07 12.15
C LYS A 219 -0.08 12.24 13.11
N HIS A 220 -0.56 12.11 14.35
CA HIS A 220 -0.44 13.11 15.40
C HIS A 220 -0.11 12.46 16.74
N HIS A 221 0.63 13.17 17.60
CA HIS A 221 0.91 12.72 18.96
C HIS A 221 -0.36 12.61 19.83
N SER A 222 -1.43 13.34 19.49
CA SER A 222 -2.75 13.24 20.13
C SER A 222 -3.42 11.87 19.98
N HIS A 223 -2.96 11.04 19.04
CA HIS A 223 -3.46 9.68 18.86
C HIS A 223 -2.90 8.69 19.89
N ILE A 224 -1.88 9.08 20.65
CA ILE A 224 -1.27 8.22 21.67
C ILE A 224 -2.18 8.23 22.90
N VAL A 225 -2.88 7.11 23.12
CA VAL A 225 -3.79 6.93 24.26
C VAL A 225 -3.14 6.22 25.45
N ASP A 226 -2.01 5.55 25.20
CA ASP A 226 -1.21 4.88 26.23
C ASP A 226 0.27 4.95 25.85
N ILE A 227 1.09 5.34 26.83
CA ILE A 227 2.54 5.39 26.67
C ILE A 227 3.23 4.84 27.91
N SER A 228 4.01 3.78 27.72
CA SER A 228 4.86 3.20 28.75
C SER A 228 6.32 3.44 28.38
N SER A 229 7.07 4.14 29.22
CA SER A 229 8.48 4.41 29.00
C SER A 229 9.32 4.03 30.22
N ARG A 230 10.54 3.51 30.01
CA ARG A 230 11.49 3.26 31.10
C ARG A 230 12.95 3.38 30.69
N LYS A 231 13.82 3.73 31.65
CA LYS A 231 15.28 3.65 31.53
C LYS A 231 15.79 2.40 32.24
N ALA A 232 16.69 1.66 31.59
CA ALA A 232 17.38 0.52 32.19
C ALA A 232 18.85 0.54 31.81
N TYR A 233 19.75 0.14 32.71
CA TYR A 233 21.15 -0.02 32.34
C TYR A 233 21.35 -1.26 31.48
N ARG A 234 22.09 -1.14 30.38
CA ARG A 234 22.54 -2.25 29.51
C ARG A 234 23.98 -2.04 29.08
N TRP A 235 24.65 -3.15 28.77
CA TRP A 235 26.00 -3.08 28.21
C TRP A 235 26.02 -2.53 26.78
N TRP A 236 24.95 -2.78 26.02
CA TRP A 236 24.76 -2.30 24.65
C TRP A 236 23.64 -1.26 24.66
N PRO A 237 23.97 0.05 24.66
CA PRO A 237 22.97 1.09 24.73
C PRO A 237 22.13 1.12 23.46
N GLN A 238 20.82 1.16 23.62
CA GLN A 238 19.88 1.24 22.52
C GLN A 238 18.53 1.83 22.96
N THR A 239 17.75 2.34 22.03
CA THR A 239 16.35 2.67 22.25
C THR A 239 15.50 1.62 21.54
N ARG A 240 14.60 0.96 22.28
CA ARG A 240 13.63 0.01 21.75
C ARG A 240 12.25 0.65 21.77
N ILE A 241 11.60 0.67 20.62
CA ILE A 241 10.30 1.31 20.45
C ILE A 241 9.36 0.27 19.88
N LEU A 242 8.26 0.06 20.60
CA LEU A 242 7.16 -0.78 20.21
C LEU A 242 5.94 0.10 19.94
N VAL A 243 5.37 -0.03 18.74
CA VAL A 243 4.15 0.69 18.36
C VAL A 243 3.04 -0.32 18.05
N SER A 244 1.87 -0.11 18.66
CA SER A 244 0.69 -0.96 18.48
C SER A 244 -0.59 -0.11 18.49
N ARG A 245 -1.71 -0.69 18.02
CA ARG A 245 -3.01 -0.02 18.11
C ARG A 245 -3.60 -0.13 19.53
N GLY A 246 -4.26 0.93 19.95
CA GLY A 246 -5.12 0.95 21.14
C GLY A 246 -6.46 0.25 20.86
N PRO A 247 -7.24 -0.05 21.91
CA PRO A 247 -8.63 -0.43 21.74
C PRO A 247 -9.37 0.71 21.01
N GLY A 248 -10.16 0.35 20.00
CA GLY A 248 -10.99 1.27 19.22
C GLY A 248 -12.45 1.16 19.64
#